data_AF-A0A1E7IV46-F1
#
_entry.id   AF-A0A1E7IV46-F1
#
_cell.length_a   1.000
_cell.length_b   1.000
_cell.length_c   1.000
_cell.angle_alpha   90.00
_cell.angle_beta   90.00
_cell.angle_gamma   90.00
#
_symmetry.space_group_name_H-M   'P 1'
#
loop_
_entity.id
_entity.type
_entity.pdbx_description
1 polymer ?
#
loop_
_entity_poly.entity_id
_entity_poly.type
_entity_poly.pdbx_seq_one_letter_code
_entity_poly.pdbx_strand_id
1 'polypeptide(L)'
;MPKGEPTKKVGAVLVIGGGIGGIQAALDLADSGFYVYLLEKSPAIGGTMSQLDKTYPTNDCSMCIMAPKLVECGRHLNIEIITYADIESVEGSAGNFKVKVKKRARSIDLDRCIGCGLCVENCPVTNQAVTI
;
A
#
# COMPACT_ATOMS: atom_id res chain seq x y z
N MET A 1 1.33 40.33 10.24
CA MET A 1 1.09 38.87 10.10
C MET A 1 2.28 38.15 10.71
N PRO A 2 2.16 37.52 11.89
CA PRO A 2 3.29 36.85 12.52
C PRO A 2 3.70 35.65 11.67
N LYS A 3 4.96 35.65 11.21
CA LYS A 3 5.60 34.55 10.49
C LYS A 3 5.87 33.42 11.48
N GLY A 4 5.15 32.32 11.33
CA GLY A 4 5.34 31.10 12.12
C GLY A 4 6.73 30.49 11.86
N GLU A 5 7.34 30.05 12.95
CA GLU A 5 8.65 29.44 13.10
C GLU A 5 8.90 28.26 12.14
N PRO A 6 10.14 28.03 11.64
CA PRO A 6 10.41 26.95 10.68
C PRO A 6 10.39 25.61 11.41
N THR A 7 9.23 24.95 11.40
CA THR A 7 9.12 23.55 11.83
C THR A 7 10.05 22.69 10.97
N LYS A 8 10.98 21.99 11.62
CA LYS A 8 11.93 21.07 10.99
C LYS A 8 11.14 20.06 10.15
N LYS A 9 11.13 20.26 8.83
CA LYS A 9 10.37 19.42 7.90
C LYS A 9 10.85 17.99 8.04
N VAL A 10 9.93 17.08 8.36
CA VAL A 10 10.20 15.65 8.42
C VAL A 10 10.18 15.13 6.98
N GLY A 11 11.25 14.48 6.53
CA GLY A 11 11.36 13.93 5.18
C GLY A 11 10.54 12.66 4.94
N ALA A 12 9.37 12.54 5.58
CA ALA A 12 8.51 11.37 5.48
C ALA A 12 7.18 11.70 4.81
N VAL A 13 6.71 10.82 3.92
CA VAL A 13 5.46 10.98 3.17
C VAL A 13 4.56 9.78 3.42
N LEU A 14 3.26 10.01 3.56
CA LEU A 14 2.25 8.95 3.61
C LEU A 14 1.47 8.97 2.30
N VAL A 15 1.49 7.86 1.57
CA VAL A 15 0.67 7.61 0.38
C VAL A 15 -0.51 6.73 0.79
N ILE A 16 -1.73 7.17 0.49
CA ILE A 16 -2.96 6.45 0.82
C ILE A 16 -3.51 5.80 -0.46
N GLY A 17 -3.59 4.47 -0.46
CA GLY A 17 -4.07 3.64 -1.56
C GLY A 17 -2.93 3.03 -2.38
N GLY A 18 -2.82 1.71 -2.36
CA GLY A 18 -1.83 0.91 -3.07
C GLY A 18 -2.24 0.48 -4.48
N GLY A 19 -3.00 1.32 -5.19
CA GLY A 19 -3.26 1.11 -6.62
C GLY A 19 -2.07 1.54 -7.50
N ILE A 20 -2.18 1.42 -8.82
CA ILE A 20 -1.10 1.79 -9.75
C ILE A 20 -0.57 3.22 -9.55
N GLY A 21 -1.45 4.19 -9.29
CA GLY A 21 -1.07 5.57 -9.05
C GLY A 21 -0.34 5.78 -7.72
N GLY A 22 -0.79 5.12 -6.65
CA GLY A 22 -0.14 5.21 -5.33
C GLY A 22 1.19 4.48 -5.28
N ILE A 23 1.30 3.33 -5.95
CA ILE A 23 2.57 2.61 -6.11
C ILE A 23 3.58 3.49 -6.85
N GLN A 24 3.18 4.12 -7.97
CA GLN A 24 4.08 4.99 -8.71
C GLN A 24 4.51 6.22 -7.88
N ALA A 25 3.56 6.88 -7.22
CA ALA A 25 3.87 8.02 -6.36
C ALA A 25 4.83 7.63 -5.23
N ALA A 26 4.66 6.44 -4.64
CA ALA A 26 5.54 5.95 -3.60
C ALA A 26 6.96 5.69 -4.12
N LEU A 27 7.10 5.08 -5.31
CA LEU A 27 8.40 4.86 -5.95
C LEU A 27 9.10 6.18 -6.26
N ASP A 28 8.43 7.11 -6.94
CA ASP A 28 9.01 8.40 -7.33
C ASP A 28 9.52 9.21 -6.11
N LEU A 29 8.74 9.18 -5.01
CA LEU A 29 9.11 9.85 -3.76
C LEU A 29 10.28 9.14 -3.05
N ALA A 30 10.29 7.81 -3.07
CA ALA A 30 11.32 7.02 -2.41
C ALA A 30 12.66 7.11 -3.14
N ASP A 31 12.65 7.15 -4.46
CA ASP A 31 13.81 7.41 -5.32
C ASP A 31 14.35 8.83 -5.15
N SER A 32 13.45 9.79 -4.87
CA SER A 32 13.82 11.17 -4.51
C SER A 32 14.44 11.30 -3.11
N GLY A 33 14.55 10.20 -2.36
CA GLY A 33 15.18 10.16 -1.04
C GLY A 33 14.25 10.44 0.14
N PHE A 34 12.93 10.44 -0.06
CA PHE A 34 11.97 10.54 1.03
C PHE A 34 11.64 9.15 1.61
N TYR A 35 11.37 9.08 2.90
CA TYR A 35 10.83 7.85 3.50
C TYR A 35 9.32 7.81 3.29
N VAL A 36 8.81 6.75 2.65
CA VAL A 36 7.40 6.67 2.24
C VAL A 36 6.69 5.56 3.02
N TYR A 37 5.58 5.90 3.65
CA TYR A 37 4.61 4.94 4.16
C TYR A 37 3.53 4.74 3.09
N LEU A 38 3.37 3.52 2.58
CA LEU A 38 2.30 3.17 1.64
C LEU A 38 1.18 2.44 2.38
N LEU A 39 0.08 3.14 2.64
CA LEU A 39 -1.08 2.61 3.35
C LEU A 39 -2.08 2.02 2.36
N GLU A 40 -2.44 0.74 2.53
CA GLU A 40 -3.45 0.06 1.72
C GLU A 40 -4.51 -0.60 2.59
N LYS A 41 -5.77 -0.34 2.22
CA LYS A 41 -6.94 -0.90 2.90
C LYS A 41 -6.97 -2.42 2.74
N SER A 42 -6.77 -2.92 1.54
CA SER A 42 -6.85 -4.35 1.21
C SER A 42 -5.67 -5.14 1.79
N PRO A 43 -5.76 -6.48 1.86
CA PRO A 43 -4.65 -7.32 2.33
C PRO A 43 -3.37 -7.21 1.49
N ALA A 44 -3.50 -6.78 0.23
CA ALA A 44 -2.42 -6.66 -0.76
C ALA A 44 -2.56 -5.35 -1.57
N ILE A 45 -1.44 -4.89 -2.12
CA ILE A 45 -1.36 -3.77 -3.07
C ILE A 45 -1.61 -4.25 -4.51
N GLY A 46 -2.02 -3.34 -5.40
CA GLY A 46 -2.34 -3.58 -6.81
C GLY A 46 -3.62 -2.86 -7.26
N GLY A 47 -4.60 -2.73 -6.36
CA GLY A 47 -5.86 -2.04 -6.64
C GLY A 47 -6.69 -2.72 -7.74
N THR A 48 -7.45 -1.94 -8.52
CA THR A 48 -8.33 -2.49 -9.57
C THR A 48 -7.54 -3.03 -10.76
N MET A 49 -6.40 -2.43 -11.10
CA MET A 49 -5.65 -2.82 -12.28
C MET A 49 -5.04 -4.23 -12.16
N SER A 50 -4.82 -4.76 -10.94
CA SER A 50 -4.43 -6.16 -10.75
C SER A 50 -5.54 -7.16 -11.07
N GLN A 51 -6.78 -6.69 -11.19
CA GLN A 51 -7.96 -7.52 -11.50
C GLN A 51 -8.29 -7.50 -13.01
N LEU A 52 -7.63 -6.64 -13.78
CA LEU A 52 -7.86 -6.52 -15.22
C LEU A 52 -6.98 -7.52 -15.98
N ASP A 53 -7.54 -8.20 -16.98
CA ASP A 53 -6.76 -9.05 -17.89
C ASP A 53 -5.84 -8.19 -18.77
N LYS A 54 -6.40 -7.17 -19.42
CA LYS A 54 -5.69 -6.34 -20.40
C LYS A 54 -5.92 -4.85 -20.23
N THR A 55 -4.94 -4.07 -20.67
CA THR A 55 -4.98 -2.61 -20.66
C THR A 55 -5.15 -2.05 -22.08
N TYR A 56 -6.24 -1.31 -22.31
CA TYR A 56 -6.37 -0.48 -23.51
C TYR A 56 -5.33 0.67 -23.47
N PRO A 57 -4.75 1.11 -24.60
CA PRO A 57 -4.99 0.72 -25.99
C PRO A 57 -4.11 -0.41 -26.51
N THR A 58 -3.01 -0.72 -25.83
CA THR A 58 -2.00 -1.68 -26.30
C THR A 58 -2.46 -3.13 -26.18
N ASN A 59 -3.48 -3.38 -25.36
CA ASN A 59 -4.01 -4.69 -25.05
C ASN A 59 -2.98 -5.62 -24.38
N ASP A 60 -2.00 -5.01 -23.70
CA ASP A 60 -1.01 -5.72 -22.89
C ASP A 60 -1.66 -6.34 -21.66
N CYS A 61 -1.07 -7.42 -21.15
CA CYS A 61 -1.45 -7.99 -19.88
C CYS A 61 -1.21 -6.99 -18.74
N SER A 62 -2.24 -6.67 -17.97
CA SER A 62 -2.15 -5.67 -16.89
C SER A 62 -1.10 -6.06 -15.84
N MET A 63 -1.01 -7.37 -15.55
CA MET A 63 -0.04 -7.89 -14.61
C MET A 63 1.40 -7.77 -15.12
N CYS A 64 1.65 -7.84 -16.43
CA CYS A 64 3.00 -7.66 -16.97
C CYS A 64 3.54 -6.25 -16.72
N ILE A 65 2.66 -5.23 -16.73
CA ILE A 65 3.03 -3.83 -16.45
C ILE A 65 3.11 -3.58 -14.94
N MET A 66 2.22 -4.21 -14.17
CA MET A 66 2.09 -3.95 -12.74
C MET A 66 3.09 -4.74 -11.88
N ALA A 67 3.33 -6.01 -12.19
CA ALA A 67 4.21 -6.89 -11.43
C ALA A 67 5.60 -6.29 -11.13
N PRO A 68 6.33 -5.68 -12.10
CA PRO A 68 7.63 -5.08 -11.78
C PRO A 68 7.50 -3.98 -10.73
N LYS A 69 6.49 -3.12 -10.82
CA LYS A 69 6.26 -2.03 -9.85
C LYS A 69 5.89 -2.54 -8.46
N LEU A 70 5.11 -3.63 -8.39
CA LEU A 70 4.78 -4.28 -7.12
C LEU A 70 6.03 -4.83 -6.43
N VAL A 71 6.88 -5.52 -7.19
CA VAL A 71 8.12 -6.11 -6.66
C VAL A 71 9.11 -5.02 -6.24
N GLU A 72 9.25 -3.97 -7.05
CA GLU A 72 10.12 -2.84 -6.76
C GLU A 72 9.66 -2.11 -5.49
N CYS A 73 8.37 -1.77 -5.40
CA CYS A 73 7.80 -1.13 -4.23
C CYS A 73 7.95 -2.00 -2.97
N GLY A 74 7.76 -3.32 -3.09
CA GLY A 74 7.92 -4.27 -1.99
C GLY A 74 9.35 -4.49 -1.51
N ARG A 75 10.35 -4.15 -2.32
CA ARG A 75 11.78 -4.32 -2.01
C ARG A 75 12.49 -3.00 -1.71
N HIS A 76 11.84 -1.87 -1.94
CA HIS A 76 12.44 -0.57 -1.80
C HIS A 76 12.71 -0.22 -0.33
N LEU A 77 13.97 0.08 0.02
CA LEU A 77 14.40 0.31 1.41
C LEU A 77 13.74 1.54 2.07
N ASN A 78 13.36 2.53 1.28
CA ASN A 78 12.67 3.73 1.76
C ASN A 78 11.14 3.62 1.72
N ILE A 79 10.56 2.46 1.40
CA ILE A 79 9.11 2.27 1.37
C ILE A 79 8.69 1.27 2.44
N GLU A 80 7.82 1.71 3.34
CA GLU A 80 7.15 0.85 4.31
C GLU A 80 5.71 0.60 3.89
N ILE A 81 5.39 -0.65 3.56
CA ILE A 81 4.06 -1.05 3.11
C ILE A 81 3.21 -1.45 4.32
N ILE A 82 2.13 -0.71 4.55
CA ILE A 82 1.14 -0.98 5.60
C ILE A 82 -0.16 -1.42 4.93
N THR A 83 -0.31 -2.73 4.74
CA THR A 83 -1.51 -3.35 4.17
C THR A 83 -2.48 -3.83 5.24
N TYR A 84 -3.73 -4.02 4.84
CA TYR A 84 -4.85 -4.40 5.69
C TYR A 84 -5.10 -3.38 6.81
N ALA A 85 -5.04 -2.11 6.47
CA ALA A 85 -5.11 -1.02 7.43
C ALA A 85 -6.00 0.13 6.95
N ASP A 86 -6.76 0.71 7.88
CA ASP A 86 -7.66 1.83 7.64
C ASP A 86 -7.11 3.09 8.32
N ILE A 87 -7.36 4.25 7.72
CA ILE A 87 -7.05 5.54 8.32
C ILE A 87 -8.16 5.94 9.30
N GLU A 88 -7.81 6.28 10.53
CA GLU A 88 -8.79 6.72 11.54
C GLU A 88 -8.88 8.24 11.62
N SER A 89 -7.74 8.93 11.66
CA SER A 89 -7.69 10.39 11.72
C SER A 89 -6.40 10.95 11.12
N VAL A 90 -6.50 12.17 10.61
CA VAL A 90 -5.38 12.98 10.12
C VAL A 90 -5.46 14.32 10.83
N GLU A 91 -4.43 14.63 11.60
CA GLU A 91 -4.30 15.89 12.33
C GLU A 91 -3.03 16.63 11.90
N GLY A 92 -3.01 17.94 12.12
CA GLY A 92 -1.85 18.78 11.81
C GLY A 92 -1.98 19.58 10.53
N SER A 93 -0.85 20.05 10.01
CA SER A 93 -0.76 20.94 8.85
C SER A 93 0.43 20.57 7.97
N ALA A 94 0.55 21.22 6.80
CA ALA A 94 1.59 20.91 5.82
C ALA A 94 2.99 20.85 6.46
N GLY A 95 3.64 19.69 6.36
CA GLY A 95 4.98 19.42 6.90
C GLY A 95 5.00 18.87 8.34
N ASN A 96 3.86 18.82 9.03
CA ASN A 96 3.72 18.22 10.36
C ASN A 96 2.36 17.53 10.51
N PHE A 97 2.20 16.40 9.82
CA PHE A 97 1.01 15.57 9.91
C PHE A 97 1.19 14.49 10.97
N LYS A 98 0.14 14.27 11.76
CA LYS A 98 0.01 13.11 12.65
C LYS A 98 -1.17 12.28 12.17
N VAL A 99 -0.89 11.06 11.73
CA VAL A 99 -1.90 10.17 11.17
C VAL A 99 -2.08 8.96 12.08
N LYS A 100 -3.33 8.65 12.41
CA LYS A 100 -3.67 7.46 13.17
C LYS A 100 -4.18 6.39 12.22
N VAL A 101 -3.54 5.22 12.26
CA VAL A 101 -3.83 4.08 11.39
C VAL A 101 -4.27 2.90 12.23
N LYS A 102 -5.36 2.25 11.82
CA LYS A 102 -5.85 1.00 12.40
C LYS A 102 -5.45 -0.16 11.52
N LYS A 103 -4.43 -0.92 11.95
CA LYS A 103 -4.06 -2.19 11.30
C LYS A 103 -5.03 -3.28 11.75
N ARG A 104 -5.74 -3.89 10.80
CA ARG A 104 -6.70 -4.97 11.09
C ARG A 104 -5.94 -6.26 11.38
N ALA A 105 -6.49 -7.07 12.30
CA ALA A 105 -5.89 -8.35 12.65
C ALA A 105 -6.10 -9.34 11.50
N ARG A 106 -5.00 -9.85 10.94
CA ARG A 106 -5.05 -10.95 9.95
C ARG A 106 -5.28 -12.32 10.60
N SER A 107 -5.21 -12.38 11.93
CA SER A 107 -5.27 -13.62 12.72
C SER A 107 -4.23 -14.68 12.28
N ILE A 108 -3.11 -14.21 11.71
CA ILE A 108 -1.99 -15.01 11.23
C ILE A 108 -0.72 -14.30 11.69
N ASP A 109 0.23 -15.07 12.19
CA ASP A 109 1.59 -14.60 12.46
C ASP A 109 2.33 -14.43 11.13
N LEU A 110 2.61 -13.17 10.76
CA LEU A 110 3.22 -12.84 9.48
C LEU A 110 4.70 -13.25 9.39
N ASP A 111 5.40 -13.36 10.52
CA ASP A 111 6.81 -13.77 10.54
C ASP A 111 6.95 -15.28 10.30
N ARG A 112 5.88 -16.05 10.57
CA ARG A 112 5.83 -17.50 10.36
C ARG A 112 5.08 -17.90 9.07
N CYS A 113 4.31 -17.00 8.49
CA CYS A 113 3.54 -17.27 7.28
C CYS A 113 4.44 -17.26 6.04
N ILE A 114 4.49 -18.39 5.32
CA ILE A 114 5.26 -18.52 4.07
C ILE A 114 4.38 -18.42 2.81
N GLY A 115 3.07 -18.16 2.95
CA GLY A 115 2.16 -18.02 1.82
C GLY A 115 1.91 -19.31 1.02
N CYS A 116 2.04 -20.49 1.63
CA CYS A 116 1.94 -21.78 0.93
C CYS A 116 0.51 -22.18 0.49
N GLY A 117 -0.54 -21.53 0.99
CA GLY A 117 -1.93 -21.82 0.61
C GLY A 117 -2.58 -23.05 1.28
N LEU A 118 -1.82 -23.90 1.99
CA LEU A 118 -2.34 -25.11 2.63
C LEU A 118 -3.50 -24.86 3.60
N CYS A 119 -3.53 -23.70 4.27
CA CYS A 119 -4.62 -23.32 5.15
C CYS A 119 -5.95 -23.08 4.41
N VAL A 120 -5.88 -22.61 3.16
CA VAL A 120 -7.05 -22.36 2.31
C VAL A 120 -7.61 -23.68 1.77
N GLU A 121 -6.73 -24.59 1.34
CA GLU A 121 -7.11 -25.91 0.82
C GLU A 121 -7.86 -26.76 1.86
N ASN A 122 -7.43 -26.70 3.12
CA ASN A 122 -8.04 -27.45 4.22
C ASN A 122 -9.17 -26.69 4.92
N CYS A 123 -9.56 -25.52 4.42
CA CYS A 123 -10.58 -24.69 5.06
C CYS A 123 -11.96 -25.37 4.95
N PRO A 124 -12.61 -25.75 6.07
CA PRO A 124 -13.90 -26.45 6.03
C PRO A 124 -15.06 -25.52 5.68
N VAL A 125 -14.84 -24.19 5.71
CA VAL A 125 -15.79 -23.20 5.23
C VAL A 125 -15.43 -22.83 3.80
N THR A 126 -16.31 -23.19 2.86
CA THR A 126 -16.21 -22.71 1.49
C THR A 126 -16.53 -21.22 1.48
N ASN A 127 -15.58 -20.43 0.98
CA ASN A 127 -15.72 -18.99 0.82
C ASN A 127 -17.07 -18.66 0.16
N GLN A 128 -18.02 -18.11 0.93
CA GLN A 128 -18.90 -17.07 0.42
C GLN A 128 -18.01 -15.87 0.16
N ALA A 129 -17.28 -15.90 -0.96
CA ALA A 129 -16.50 -14.76 -1.39
C ALA A 129 -17.50 -13.62 -1.63
N VAL A 130 -17.38 -12.59 -0.79
CA VAL A 130 -17.32 -11.18 -1.21
C VAL A 130 -18.05 -10.96 -2.53
N THR A 131 -19.38 -10.91 -2.46
CA THR A 131 -20.21 -10.40 -3.55
C THR A 131 -19.84 -8.94 -3.73
N ILE A 132 -19.07 -8.66 -4.78
CA ILE A 132 -18.99 -7.33 -5.40
C ILE A 132 -20.31 -7.06 -6.12
#